data_AF-A0A932NPU0-F1
#
_entry.id   AF-A0A932NPU0-F1
#
_cell.length_a   1.000
_cell.length_b   1.000
_cell.length_c   1.000
_cell.angle_alpha   90.00
_cell.angle_beta   90.00
_cell.angle_gamma   90.00
#
_symmetry.space_group_name_H-M   'P 1'
#
loop_
_entity.id
_entity.type
_entity.pdbx_description
1 polymer ?
#
loop_
_entity_poly.entity_id
_entity_poly.type
_entity_poly.pdbx_seq_one_letter_code
_entity_poly.pdbx_strand_id
1 'polypeptide(L)'
;MAGPRPNGCRSRPPPRIFAVVPEDQRRAIQFATDRPRFGITPLGTSHGFDPAGDLTSFVVWINSRGILVDPSPEALVYLEQSGVAPVDIPYVFLTHIHADHDGGLVEKLLNGGRTTVIASDPVFRTFVEKARLITAHDFKREGLIHHVAANPGAPVTIEIGGETATLETRWNLHSIPTNGFKLSFGGRTFGYSADTQYDPSLLTRLREQGKLSEAFYHDLMYFFWTTDGRPKVDLLYHEAGIPPIHTDKEKLQALPEPLKARMRLVHIADKDVPKSFIPRKPRLFVTRVLLPRAARLRQRILLETLSMVCYLYDVPSETLKELIRGGEVCQYETDEVIIHQGQVPKGELLHFYVIADGEVAVKDGRRLIAKLVKSDSFGEWGISHQRGFRAADVVAARPCQCLRFTEAQFRWLVERYPVILERIGKVRSLLPRLQFAQARARLRAGQDQSGPRSVIADMDTGQLSGFAIFSEVRGFREGQPVITEGDEADGFYILLSGHLAATVGGRVVGELSEGEVFGEMGLLESGKRSATVPVVSADAEVLFMSTQNFHALLHTVPAFSWSIREIAAQRRGVNLAPKPHH
;
A
#
# COMPACT_ATOMS: atom_id res chain seq x y z
N MET A 1 29.85 -3.64 55.78
CA MET A 1 29.25 -4.30 54.60
C MET A 1 27.76 -3.99 54.58
N ALA A 2 27.33 -3.10 53.69
CA ALA A 2 25.92 -2.82 53.44
C ALA A 2 25.60 -3.30 52.03
N GLY A 3 24.66 -4.25 51.91
CA GLY A 3 24.28 -4.87 50.65
C GLY A 3 23.57 -3.91 49.69
N PRO A 4 23.54 -4.24 48.39
CA PRO A 4 22.99 -3.36 47.36
C PRO A 4 21.45 -3.33 47.43
N ARG A 5 20.88 -2.12 47.31
CA ARG A 5 19.43 -1.91 47.20
C ARG A 5 18.94 -2.40 45.82
N PRO A 6 17.75 -3.02 45.72
CA PRO A 6 17.21 -3.46 44.44
C PRO A 6 16.82 -2.24 43.59
N ASN A 7 17.25 -2.26 42.32
CA ASN A 7 16.88 -1.25 41.34
C ASN A 7 15.36 -1.22 41.16
N GLY A 8 14.78 -0.04 41.34
CA GLY A 8 13.37 0.21 41.09
C GLY A 8 12.98 -0.18 39.67
N CYS A 9 11.96 -1.02 39.57
CA CYS A 9 11.27 -1.34 38.33
C CYS A 9 10.74 -0.03 37.74
N ARG A 10 11.42 0.52 36.72
CA ARG A 10 10.89 1.64 35.94
C ARG A 10 9.63 1.11 35.25
N SER A 11 8.48 1.63 35.64
CA SER A 11 7.20 1.41 34.97
C SER A 11 7.41 1.62 33.46
N ARG A 12 7.02 0.63 32.65
CA ARG A 12 6.97 0.80 31.20
C ARG A 12 6.16 2.08 30.90
N PRO A 13 6.64 2.98 30.02
CA PRO A 13 5.83 4.10 29.60
C PRO A 13 4.51 3.55 29.02
N PRO A 14 3.37 4.21 29.27
CA PRO A 14 2.10 3.79 28.69
C PRO A 14 2.24 3.73 27.15
N PRO A 15 1.53 2.81 26.48
CA PRO A 15 1.53 2.74 25.03
C PRO A 15 1.12 4.09 24.44
N ARG A 16 1.82 4.53 23.39
CA ARG A 16 1.52 5.78 22.68
C ARG A 16 0.10 5.65 22.12
N ILE A 17 -0.81 6.51 22.56
CA ILE A 17 -2.20 6.53 22.07
C ILE A 17 -2.19 7.38 20.79
N PHE A 18 -2.53 6.77 19.65
CA PHE A 18 -2.66 7.51 18.39
C PHE A 18 -3.72 8.60 18.51
N ALA A 19 -3.46 9.77 17.93
CA ALA A 19 -4.47 10.82 17.86
C ALA A 19 -5.68 10.35 17.02
N VAL A 20 -6.86 10.87 17.35
CA VAL A 20 -8.06 10.65 16.54
C VAL A 20 -8.12 11.76 15.49
N VAL A 21 -8.17 11.39 14.21
CA VAL A 21 -8.34 12.36 13.12
C VAL A 21 -9.76 12.94 13.14
N PRO A 22 -9.94 14.27 13.26
CA PRO A 22 -11.27 14.90 13.25
C PRO A 22 -12.06 14.59 11.97
N GLU A 23 -13.38 14.34 12.09
CA GLU A 23 -14.21 13.91 10.95
C GLU A 23 -14.24 14.90 9.77
N ASP A 24 -14.31 16.19 10.08
CA ASP A 24 -14.28 17.28 9.09
C ASP A 24 -12.98 17.28 8.26
N GLN A 25 -11.87 16.88 8.89
CA GLN A 25 -10.55 16.80 8.25
C GLN A 25 -10.42 15.53 7.40
N ARG A 26 -11.03 14.41 7.85
CA ARG A 26 -11.09 13.15 7.09
C ARG A 26 -11.82 13.33 5.76
N ARG A 27 -13.01 13.95 5.79
CA ARG A 27 -13.88 14.14 4.60
C ARG A 27 -13.17 14.85 3.44
N ALA A 28 -12.21 15.73 3.72
CA ALA A 28 -11.50 16.50 2.70
C ALA A 28 -10.53 15.68 1.84
N ILE A 29 -10.06 14.53 2.33
CA ILE A 29 -9.07 13.69 1.64
C ILE A 29 -9.48 12.22 1.52
N GLN A 30 -10.57 11.80 2.16
CA GLN A 30 -11.06 10.43 2.13
C GLN A 30 -11.24 9.92 0.70
N PHE A 31 -12.09 10.59 -0.09
CA PHE A 31 -12.39 10.16 -1.45
C PHE A 31 -11.37 10.71 -2.44
N ALA A 32 -10.77 9.82 -3.24
CA ALA A 32 -9.79 10.17 -4.25
C ALA A 32 -10.35 11.19 -5.25
N THR A 33 -11.66 11.09 -5.57
CA THR A 33 -12.33 12.02 -6.47
C THR A 33 -12.40 13.45 -5.96
N ASP A 34 -12.25 13.68 -4.65
CA ASP A 34 -12.37 15.00 -4.02
C ASP A 34 -11.01 15.63 -3.67
N ARG A 35 -9.93 14.85 -3.75
CA ARG A 35 -8.56 15.32 -3.48
C ARG A 35 -8.08 16.38 -4.49
N PRO A 36 -7.14 17.25 -4.08
CA PRO A 36 -6.60 18.29 -4.94
C PRO A 36 -5.72 17.71 -6.05
N ARG A 37 -5.52 18.51 -7.11
CA ARG A 37 -4.53 18.20 -8.14
C ARG A 37 -3.11 18.35 -7.60
N PHE A 38 -2.88 19.31 -6.69
CA PHE A 38 -1.63 19.43 -5.93
C PHE A 38 -1.88 19.99 -4.53
N GLY A 39 -1.48 19.28 -3.49
CA GLY A 39 -1.64 19.74 -2.10
C GLY A 39 -0.83 18.94 -1.10
N ILE A 40 -0.71 19.45 0.13
CA ILE A 40 0.09 18.83 1.19
C ILE A 40 -0.78 18.62 2.43
N THR A 41 -0.84 17.40 2.95
CA THR A 41 -1.55 17.06 4.19
C THR A 41 -0.55 16.61 5.25
N PRO A 42 -0.33 17.40 6.31
CA PRO A 42 0.49 16.98 7.45
C PRO A 42 -0.18 15.86 8.24
N LEU A 43 0.57 14.82 8.58
CA LEU A 43 0.14 13.74 9.48
C LEU A 43 0.75 13.92 10.87
N GLY A 44 1.98 14.42 10.93
CA GLY A 44 2.66 14.85 12.14
C GLY A 44 3.71 15.92 11.86
N THR A 45 4.20 16.58 12.90
CA THR A 45 5.10 17.75 12.79
C THR A 45 6.11 17.88 13.95
N SER A 46 6.12 16.92 14.86
CA SER A 46 7.02 16.88 16.01
C SER A 46 8.32 16.13 15.69
N HIS A 47 9.25 16.14 16.64
CA HIS A 47 10.54 15.47 16.57
C HIS A 47 10.55 14.16 17.38
N GLY A 48 11.53 13.28 17.15
CA GLY A 48 11.69 11.99 17.83
C GLY A 48 11.74 12.02 19.37
N PHE A 49 12.08 13.17 19.98
CA PHE A 49 12.21 13.32 21.44
C PHE A 49 10.95 13.83 22.15
N ASP A 50 9.85 14.07 21.44
CA ASP A 50 8.59 14.52 22.03
C ASP A 50 7.67 13.32 22.25
N PRO A 51 7.48 12.84 23.49
CA PRO A 51 6.68 11.66 23.75
C PRO A 51 5.19 11.87 23.44
N ALA A 52 4.73 13.12 23.35
CA ALA A 52 3.32 13.47 23.16
C ALA A 52 2.96 13.85 21.72
N GLY A 53 3.92 14.32 20.93
CA GLY A 53 3.66 14.84 19.58
C GLY A 53 3.85 13.80 18.48
N ASP A 54 3.09 13.92 17.40
CA ASP A 54 3.21 13.06 16.22
C ASP A 54 4.45 13.42 15.41
N LEU A 55 5.23 12.40 15.05
CA LEU A 55 6.48 12.54 14.30
C LEU A 55 6.24 13.16 12.93
N THR A 56 7.23 13.91 12.44
CA THR A 56 7.09 14.64 11.17
C THR A 56 6.88 13.67 10.01
N SER A 57 5.68 13.66 9.46
CA SER A 57 5.28 12.88 8.30
C SER A 57 4.13 13.58 7.61
N PHE A 58 4.06 13.49 6.28
CA PHE A 58 3.01 14.16 5.51
C PHE A 58 2.83 13.54 4.13
N VAL A 59 1.66 13.76 3.54
CA VAL A 59 1.36 13.33 2.17
C VAL A 59 1.44 14.53 1.24
N VAL A 60 2.20 14.38 0.16
CA VAL A 60 2.12 15.26 -1.01
C VAL A 60 1.18 14.62 -2.03
N TRP A 61 0.04 15.25 -2.28
CA TRP A 61 -0.94 14.82 -3.27
C TRP A 61 -0.60 15.40 -4.63
N ILE A 62 -0.44 14.55 -5.65
CA ILE A 62 -0.40 14.94 -7.05
C ILE A 62 -1.42 14.09 -7.79
N ASN A 63 -2.39 14.73 -8.45
CA ASN A 63 -3.46 14.04 -9.18
C ASN A 63 -4.14 12.94 -8.34
N SER A 64 -4.49 13.26 -7.08
CA SER A 64 -5.10 12.36 -6.10
C SER A 64 -4.26 11.13 -5.68
N ARG A 65 -3.04 10.97 -6.20
CA ARG A 65 -2.04 9.99 -5.75
C ARG A 65 -1.12 10.64 -4.73
N GLY A 66 -0.84 9.93 -3.64
CA GLY A 66 0.01 10.42 -2.56
C GLY A 66 1.46 9.97 -2.68
N ILE A 67 2.37 10.90 -2.45
CA ILE A 67 3.74 10.65 -2.04
C ILE A 67 3.78 10.81 -0.52
N LEU A 68 3.93 9.71 0.22
CA LEU A 68 4.09 9.75 1.66
C LEU A 68 5.55 10.06 1.98
N VAL A 69 5.81 11.22 2.58
CA VAL A 69 7.15 11.71 2.89
C VAL A 69 7.48 11.34 4.33
N ASP A 70 8.63 10.70 4.53
CA ASP A 70 9.14 10.23 5.81
C ASP A 70 8.02 9.55 6.64
N PRO A 71 7.53 8.37 6.20
CA PRO A 71 6.44 7.67 6.87
C PRO A 71 6.82 7.30 8.31
N SER A 72 6.26 8.04 9.26
CA SER A 72 6.39 7.70 10.68
C SER A 72 5.63 6.41 11.01
N PRO A 73 5.90 5.75 12.16
CA PRO A 73 5.16 4.58 12.61
C PRO A 73 3.64 4.78 12.71
N GLU A 74 3.17 6.02 12.93
CA GLU A 74 1.75 6.35 13.03
C GLU A 74 1.08 6.65 11.67
N ALA A 75 1.88 6.88 10.62
CA ALA A 75 1.40 7.46 9.37
C ALA A 75 0.31 6.60 8.70
N LEU A 76 0.49 5.28 8.67
CA LEU A 76 -0.49 4.37 8.06
C LEU A 76 -1.81 4.34 8.83
N VAL A 77 -1.75 4.38 10.17
CA VAL A 77 -2.93 4.47 11.02
C VAL A 77 -3.71 5.76 10.73
N TYR A 78 -3.03 6.89 10.57
CA TYR A 78 -3.70 8.16 10.24
C TYR A 78 -4.31 8.18 8.84
N LEU A 79 -3.68 7.53 7.87
CA LEU A 79 -4.25 7.36 6.53
C LEU A 79 -5.49 6.46 6.56
N GLU A 80 -5.46 5.37 7.33
CA GLU A 80 -6.60 4.49 7.51
C GLU A 80 -7.77 5.21 8.20
N GLN A 81 -7.51 5.94 9.29
CA GLN A 81 -8.52 6.76 9.96
C GLN A 81 -9.11 7.81 9.02
N SER A 82 -8.30 8.37 8.12
CA SER A 82 -8.72 9.34 7.10
C SER A 82 -9.46 8.72 5.91
N GLY A 83 -9.60 7.38 5.87
CA GLY A 83 -10.27 6.66 4.80
C GLY A 83 -9.51 6.70 3.47
N VAL A 84 -8.20 6.96 3.50
CA VAL A 84 -7.35 6.91 2.31
C VAL A 84 -7.00 5.46 2.00
N ALA A 85 -7.37 4.99 0.81
CA ALA A 85 -7.06 3.64 0.39
C ALA A 85 -5.53 3.45 0.21
N PRO A 86 -4.94 2.32 0.66
CA PRO A 86 -3.49 2.07 0.51
C PRO A 86 -2.97 2.16 -0.93
N VAL A 87 -3.79 1.77 -1.91
CA VAL A 87 -3.50 1.85 -3.36
C VAL A 87 -3.33 3.29 -3.86
N ASP A 88 -3.87 4.27 -3.13
CA ASP A 88 -3.74 5.69 -3.47
C ASP A 88 -2.43 6.31 -2.97
N ILE A 89 -1.63 5.57 -2.18
CA ILE A 89 -0.29 5.96 -1.72
C ILE A 89 0.76 5.01 -2.34
N PRO A 90 1.03 5.09 -3.65
CA PRO A 90 2.02 4.22 -4.30
C PRO A 90 3.45 4.75 -4.21
N TYR A 91 3.67 5.99 -3.75
CA TYR A 91 5.00 6.58 -3.64
C TYR A 91 5.37 6.88 -2.19
N VAL A 92 6.64 6.69 -1.85
CA VAL A 92 7.24 7.15 -0.61
C VAL A 92 8.50 7.95 -0.92
N PHE A 93 8.67 9.10 -0.28
CA PHE A 93 9.93 9.84 -0.30
C PHE A 93 10.65 9.64 1.04
N LEU A 94 11.90 9.19 1.01
CA LEU A 94 12.74 9.12 2.21
C LEU A 94 13.84 10.17 2.15
N THR A 95 13.85 11.07 3.12
CA THR A 95 14.90 12.08 3.23
C THR A 95 16.19 11.50 3.83
N HIS A 96 16.04 10.59 4.80
CA HIS A 96 17.13 9.91 5.49
C HIS A 96 16.60 8.68 6.26
N ILE A 97 17.50 7.93 6.90
CA ILE A 97 17.16 6.68 7.61
C ILE A 97 17.32 6.84 9.12
N HIS A 98 16.20 7.09 9.79
CA HIS A 98 16.00 7.01 11.24
C HIS A 98 14.61 6.40 11.51
N ALA A 99 14.42 5.79 12.69
CA ALA A 99 13.20 5.04 13.01
C ALA A 99 11.90 5.89 12.94
N ASP A 100 12.01 7.19 13.18
CA ASP A 100 10.90 8.15 13.08
C ASP A 100 10.56 8.59 11.65
N HIS A 101 11.41 8.27 10.66
CA HIS A 101 11.23 8.66 9.25
C HIS A 101 10.92 7.48 8.32
N ASP A 102 11.29 6.24 8.68
CA ASP A 102 11.13 5.08 7.79
C ASP A 102 10.24 3.95 8.36
N GLY A 103 9.83 4.04 9.63
CA GLY A 103 9.08 2.98 10.31
C GLY A 103 7.78 2.60 9.59
N GLY A 104 7.02 3.58 9.11
CA GLY A 104 5.77 3.32 8.38
C GLY A 104 5.99 2.76 6.98
N LEU A 105 7.17 2.94 6.35
CA LEU A 105 7.48 2.28 5.08
C LEU A 105 7.68 0.78 5.29
N VAL A 106 8.36 0.38 6.37
CA VAL A 106 8.56 -1.04 6.70
C VAL A 106 7.22 -1.74 6.90
N GLU A 107 6.32 -1.12 7.69
CA GLU A 107 4.97 -1.64 7.89
C GLU A 107 4.18 -1.72 6.58
N LYS A 108 4.26 -0.69 5.73
CA LYS A 108 3.60 -0.68 4.41
C LYS A 108 4.04 -1.84 3.53
N LEU A 109 5.34 -2.15 3.53
CA LEU A 109 5.93 -3.22 2.73
C LEU A 109 5.57 -4.61 3.29
N LEU A 110 5.56 -4.77 4.62
CA LEU A 110 5.11 -6.01 5.27
C LEU A 110 3.65 -6.35 4.94
N ASN A 111 2.80 -5.33 4.75
CA ASN A 111 1.42 -5.50 4.28
C ASN A 111 1.31 -5.75 2.76
N GLY A 112 2.42 -6.06 2.07
CA GLY A 112 2.45 -6.39 0.63
C GLY A 112 2.28 -5.17 -0.30
N GLY A 113 2.35 -3.95 0.22
CA GLY A 113 2.15 -2.73 -0.54
C GLY A 113 3.31 -2.42 -1.50
N ARG A 114 3.10 -2.60 -2.80
CA ARG A 114 4.03 -2.09 -3.83
C ARG A 114 4.24 -0.58 -3.66
N THR A 115 5.51 -0.20 -3.58
CA THR A 115 5.88 1.19 -3.30
C THR A 115 7.04 1.63 -4.20
N THR A 116 6.84 2.74 -4.90
CA THR A 116 7.94 3.48 -5.53
C THR A 116 8.62 4.32 -4.45
N VAL A 117 9.84 3.93 -4.06
CA VAL A 117 10.66 4.64 -3.08
C VAL A 117 11.54 5.64 -3.82
N ILE A 118 11.34 6.91 -3.53
CA ILE A 118 12.10 8.04 -4.05
C ILE A 118 13.11 8.43 -2.97
N ALA A 119 14.39 8.20 -3.24
CA ALA A 119 15.47 8.48 -2.30
C ALA A 119 16.81 8.59 -3.06
N SER A 120 17.78 9.28 -2.50
CA SER A 120 19.15 9.22 -3.00
C SER A 120 19.72 7.81 -2.83
N ASP A 121 20.72 7.45 -3.65
CA ASP A 121 21.30 6.10 -3.62
C ASP A 121 21.84 5.69 -2.24
N PRO A 122 22.53 6.57 -1.47
CA PRO A 122 23.01 6.23 -0.13
C PRO A 122 21.86 5.96 0.86
N VAL A 123 20.81 6.81 0.84
CA VAL A 123 19.64 6.65 1.71
C VAL A 123 18.91 5.36 1.37
N PHE A 124 18.67 5.10 0.09
CA PHE A 124 17.99 3.88 -0.37
C PHE A 124 18.75 2.61 0.01
N ARG A 125 20.07 2.57 -0.19
CA ARG A 125 20.90 1.41 0.18
C ARG A 125 20.80 1.11 1.67
N THR A 126 20.90 2.15 2.49
CA THR A 126 20.81 2.05 3.95
C THR A 126 19.43 1.55 4.39
N PHE A 127 18.35 2.04 3.76
CA PHE A 127 16.99 1.54 4.00
C PHE A 127 16.86 0.06 3.74
N VAL A 128 17.28 -0.40 2.56
CA VAL A 128 17.14 -1.81 2.15
C VAL A 128 17.92 -2.74 3.09
N GLU A 129 19.12 -2.32 3.51
CA GLU A 129 19.92 -3.08 4.47
C GLU A 129 19.23 -3.15 5.84
N LYS A 130 18.77 -2.01 6.37
CA LYS A 130 18.01 -1.96 7.64
C LYS A 130 16.76 -2.82 7.57
N ALA A 131 15.94 -2.66 6.55
CA ALA A 131 14.70 -3.41 6.35
C ALA A 131 14.99 -4.92 6.34
N ARG A 132 16.01 -5.36 5.60
CA ARG A 132 16.41 -6.78 5.56
C ARG A 132 16.86 -7.31 6.92
N LEU A 133 17.58 -6.53 7.70
CA LEU A 133 18.05 -6.95 9.03
C LEU A 133 16.91 -7.07 10.04
N ILE A 134 15.92 -6.17 9.98
CA ILE A 134 14.83 -6.14 10.97
C ILE A 134 13.67 -7.06 10.61
N THR A 135 13.41 -7.30 9.32
CA THR A 135 12.26 -8.10 8.88
C THR A 135 12.66 -9.45 8.29
N ALA A 136 13.95 -9.66 7.97
CA ALA A 136 14.43 -10.75 7.12
C ALA A 136 13.92 -10.73 5.65
N HIS A 137 13.17 -9.69 5.24
CA HIS A 137 12.70 -9.51 3.87
C HIS A 137 13.68 -8.70 3.02
N ASP A 138 13.85 -9.09 1.76
CA ASP A 138 14.52 -8.27 0.73
C ASP A 138 13.46 -7.69 -0.20
N PHE A 139 12.75 -6.66 0.29
CA PHE A 139 11.62 -6.04 -0.41
C PHE A 139 11.93 -5.57 -1.84
N LYS A 140 13.22 -5.32 -2.16
CA LYS A 140 13.67 -5.01 -3.51
C LYS A 140 13.67 -6.25 -4.40
N ARG A 141 14.30 -7.35 -3.95
CA ARG A 141 14.26 -8.63 -4.69
C ARG A 141 12.85 -9.20 -4.81
N GLU A 142 11.99 -8.88 -3.84
CA GLU A 142 10.58 -9.26 -3.79
C GLU A 142 9.70 -8.48 -4.78
N GLY A 143 10.24 -7.44 -5.43
CA GLY A 143 9.48 -6.61 -6.36
C GLY A 143 8.40 -5.75 -5.68
N LEU A 144 8.49 -5.57 -4.37
CA LEU A 144 7.65 -4.65 -3.60
C LEU A 144 8.17 -3.21 -3.66
N ILE A 145 9.45 -3.02 -3.97
CA ILE A 145 10.06 -1.70 -4.13
C ILE A 145 10.49 -1.46 -5.58
N HIS A 146 10.06 -0.32 -6.13
CA HIS A 146 10.70 0.32 -7.27
C HIS A 146 11.49 1.54 -6.78
N HIS A 147 12.78 1.64 -7.09
CA HIS A 147 13.63 2.75 -6.63
C HIS A 147 13.76 3.82 -7.70
N VAL A 148 13.45 5.07 -7.34
CA VAL A 148 13.73 6.27 -8.13
C VAL A 148 14.86 7.04 -7.46
N ALA A 149 16.03 7.08 -8.10
CA ALA A 149 17.23 7.72 -7.58
C ALA A 149 17.11 9.26 -7.61
N ALA A 150 16.95 9.87 -6.43
CA ALA A 150 16.81 11.32 -6.25
C ALA A 150 18.10 11.97 -5.72
N ASN A 151 19.20 11.77 -6.43
CA ASN A 151 20.51 12.28 -6.02
C ASN A 151 20.63 13.81 -6.24
N PRO A 152 21.21 14.55 -5.28
CA PRO A 152 21.46 15.98 -5.44
C PRO A 152 22.26 16.35 -6.70
N GLY A 153 21.91 17.49 -7.30
CA GLY A 153 22.57 18.04 -8.49
C GLY A 153 21.94 17.63 -9.83
N ALA A 154 21.02 16.66 -9.85
CA ALA A 154 20.27 16.27 -11.04
C ALA A 154 18.75 16.28 -10.76
N PRO A 155 17.96 17.15 -11.42
CA PRO A 155 16.51 17.09 -11.32
C PRO A 155 15.98 15.76 -11.85
N VAL A 156 15.01 15.18 -11.14
CA VAL A 156 14.34 13.93 -11.51
C VAL A 156 12.92 14.24 -11.96
N THR A 157 12.52 13.67 -13.08
CA THR A 157 11.12 13.72 -13.53
C THR A 157 10.40 12.46 -13.07
N ILE A 158 9.26 12.64 -12.40
CA ILE A 158 8.44 11.54 -11.88
C ILE A 158 7.06 11.65 -12.49
N GLU A 159 6.57 10.58 -13.11
CA GLU A 159 5.20 10.50 -13.58
C GLU A 159 4.27 10.09 -12.44
N ILE A 160 3.29 10.94 -12.13
CA ILE A 160 2.34 10.75 -11.03
C ILE A 160 0.93 11.08 -11.50
N GLY A 161 0.06 10.07 -11.48
CA GLY A 161 -1.34 10.20 -11.90
C GLY A 161 -1.49 10.70 -13.33
N GLY A 162 -0.61 10.28 -14.25
CA GLY A 162 -0.65 10.61 -15.68
C GLY A 162 -0.12 12.00 -16.06
N GLU A 163 0.58 12.69 -15.17
CA GLU A 163 1.31 13.93 -15.45
C GLU A 163 2.69 13.91 -14.79
N THR A 164 3.61 14.74 -15.26
CA THR A 164 4.98 14.78 -14.76
C THR A 164 5.17 15.86 -13.69
N ALA A 165 5.87 15.51 -12.61
CA ALA A 165 6.41 16.42 -11.62
C ALA A 165 7.95 16.42 -11.69
N THR A 166 8.56 17.57 -11.40
CA THR A 166 10.02 17.70 -11.34
C THR A 166 10.46 17.81 -9.89
N LEU A 167 11.40 16.97 -9.49
CA LEU A 167 11.96 16.89 -8.16
C LEU A 167 13.44 17.28 -8.20
N GLU A 168 13.82 18.28 -7.42
CA GLU A 168 15.21 18.68 -7.21
C GLU A 168 15.58 18.41 -5.75
N THR A 169 16.74 17.80 -5.50
CA THR A 169 17.23 17.52 -4.14
C THR A 169 18.55 18.21 -3.85
N ARG A 170 18.83 18.42 -2.57
CA ARG A 170 20.14 18.86 -2.05
C ARG A 170 20.59 17.98 -0.89
N TRP A 171 21.87 18.00 -0.57
CA TRP A 171 22.36 17.47 0.71
C TRP A 171 22.09 18.47 1.84
N ASN A 172 21.92 17.96 3.06
CA ASN A 172 21.79 18.76 4.27
C ASN A 172 23.02 18.63 5.16
N LEU A 173 23.19 19.61 6.05
CA LEU A 173 24.14 19.51 7.15
C LEU A 173 23.46 18.74 8.29
N HIS A 174 23.74 17.45 8.38
CA HIS A 174 23.20 16.52 9.38
C HIS A 174 24.18 15.36 9.64
N SER A 175 24.02 14.62 10.73
CA SER A 175 24.95 13.55 11.14
C SER A 175 24.98 12.34 10.21
N ILE A 176 23.93 12.16 9.41
CA ILE A 176 23.82 11.10 8.39
C ILE A 176 23.39 11.71 7.05
N PRO A 177 23.61 11.01 5.92
CA PRO A 177 23.16 11.47 4.61
C PRO A 177 21.67 11.80 4.62
N THR A 178 21.35 13.08 4.41
CA THR A 178 19.99 13.61 4.50
C THR A 178 19.71 14.55 3.35
N ASN A 179 18.54 14.41 2.74
CA ASN A 179 18.12 15.20 1.59
C ASN A 179 16.95 16.12 1.89
N GLY A 180 17.12 17.42 1.63
CA GLY A 180 16.01 18.33 1.38
C GLY A 180 15.59 18.28 -0.09
N PHE A 181 14.34 18.64 -0.40
CA PHE A 181 13.84 18.64 -1.77
C PHE A 181 12.92 19.81 -2.12
N LYS A 182 12.87 20.14 -3.41
CA LYS A 182 11.92 21.05 -4.04
C LYS A 182 11.18 20.28 -5.14
N LEU A 183 9.85 20.29 -5.07
CA LEU A 183 8.95 19.64 -6.01
C LEU A 183 8.19 20.70 -6.80
N SER A 184 8.22 20.59 -8.13
CA SER A 184 7.54 21.48 -9.07
C SER A 184 6.48 20.71 -9.86
N PHE A 185 5.24 21.18 -9.84
CA PHE A 185 4.13 20.55 -10.54
C PHE A 185 3.06 21.56 -10.92
N GLY A 186 2.60 21.53 -12.18
CA GLY A 186 1.50 22.39 -12.67
C GLY A 186 1.71 23.89 -12.44
N GLY A 187 2.96 24.36 -12.51
CA GLY A 187 3.33 25.76 -12.28
C GLY A 187 3.37 26.19 -10.81
N ARG A 188 3.26 25.24 -9.87
CA ARG A 188 3.38 25.46 -8.42
C ARG A 188 4.55 24.68 -7.85
N THR A 189 5.03 25.12 -6.70
CA THR A 189 6.24 24.57 -6.08
C THR A 189 6.07 24.33 -4.57
N PHE A 190 6.56 23.20 -4.10
CA PHE A 190 6.63 22.84 -2.68
C PHE A 190 8.07 22.51 -2.29
N GLY A 191 8.54 23.05 -1.17
CA GLY A 191 9.84 22.72 -0.60
C GLY A 191 9.71 22.00 0.75
N TYR A 192 10.58 21.05 1.00
CA TYR A 192 10.80 20.46 2.32
C TYR A 192 12.28 20.47 2.64
N SER A 193 12.68 21.12 3.73
CA SER A 193 14.09 21.18 4.11
C SER A 193 14.63 19.82 4.54
N ALA A 194 13.78 18.95 5.13
CA ALA A 194 14.20 17.83 5.97
C ALA A 194 15.16 18.27 7.10
N ASP A 195 15.63 17.32 7.90
CA ASP A 195 16.55 17.57 9.01
C ASP A 195 17.84 18.23 8.51
N THR A 196 18.16 19.39 9.04
CA THR A 196 19.28 20.24 8.63
C THR A 196 19.60 21.27 9.70
N GLN A 197 20.87 21.59 9.87
CA GLN A 197 21.30 22.72 10.69
C GLN A 197 21.43 24.00 9.86
N TYR A 198 20.37 24.80 9.75
CA TYR A 198 20.43 26.13 9.15
C TYR A 198 20.85 27.18 10.19
N ASP A 199 22.14 27.53 10.19
CA ASP A 199 22.65 28.71 10.90
C ASP A 199 23.61 29.47 9.98
N PRO A 200 23.21 30.64 9.43
CA PRO A 200 24.06 31.43 8.53
C PRO A 200 25.46 31.69 9.09
N SER A 201 25.57 31.99 10.39
CA SER A 201 26.86 32.31 11.01
C SER A 201 27.80 31.11 11.08
N LEU A 202 27.25 29.91 11.31
CA LEU A 202 28.01 28.67 11.29
C LEU A 202 28.41 28.32 9.86
N LEU A 203 27.46 28.37 8.92
CA LEU A 203 27.69 28.00 7.52
C LEU A 203 28.75 28.90 6.87
N THR A 204 28.69 30.22 7.12
CA THR A 204 29.71 31.16 6.64
C THR A 204 31.08 30.84 7.23
N ARG A 205 31.16 30.57 8.53
CA ARG A 205 32.42 30.20 9.20
C ARG A 205 33.00 28.90 8.64
N LEU A 206 32.17 27.88 8.43
CA LEU A 206 32.61 26.60 7.86
C LEU A 206 33.14 26.76 6.42
N ARG A 207 32.49 27.61 5.62
CA ARG A 207 32.96 27.97 4.28
C ARG A 207 34.30 28.71 4.33
N GLU A 208 34.43 29.73 5.18
CA GLU A 208 35.67 30.50 5.36
C GLU A 208 36.84 29.61 5.84
N GLN A 209 36.53 28.57 6.63
CA GLN A 209 37.50 27.55 7.05
C GLN A 209 37.80 26.49 5.98
N GLY A 210 37.21 26.56 4.79
CA GLY A 210 37.38 25.58 3.71
C GLY A 210 36.71 24.22 3.98
N LYS A 211 35.82 24.12 4.97
CA LYS A 211 35.10 22.88 5.32
C LYS A 211 33.81 22.68 4.51
N LEU A 212 33.31 23.73 3.88
CA LEU A 212 32.19 23.67 2.92
C LEU A 212 32.66 24.22 1.57
N SER A 213 32.35 23.52 0.49
CA SER A 213 32.52 24.07 -0.86
C SER A 213 31.53 25.21 -1.10
N GLU A 214 31.85 26.13 -2.00
CA GLU A 214 30.94 27.24 -2.36
C GLU A 214 29.59 26.74 -2.87
N ALA A 215 29.59 25.68 -3.69
CA ALA A 215 28.36 25.06 -4.20
C ALA A 215 27.50 24.52 -3.05
N PHE A 216 28.10 23.78 -2.10
CA PHE A 216 27.34 23.21 -0.99
C PHE A 216 26.85 24.29 -0.02
N TYR A 217 27.68 25.30 0.28
CA TYR A 217 27.24 26.47 1.04
C TYR A 217 26.04 27.16 0.39
N HIS A 218 26.09 27.37 -0.93
CA HIS A 218 25.00 28.01 -1.65
C HIS A 218 23.71 27.18 -1.60
N ASP A 219 23.79 25.86 -1.71
CA ASP A 219 22.62 24.98 -1.55
C ASP A 219 22.04 25.04 -0.13
N LEU A 220 22.88 24.97 0.90
CA LEU A 220 22.42 25.06 2.29
C LEU A 220 21.75 26.42 2.60
N MET A 221 22.24 27.50 1.96
CA MET A 221 21.76 28.86 2.21
C MET A 221 20.59 29.30 1.33
N TYR A 222 20.52 28.85 0.08
CA TYR A 222 19.71 29.49 -0.98
C TYR A 222 19.00 28.49 -1.90
N PHE A 223 18.80 27.24 -1.48
CA PHE A 223 18.05 26.29 -2.30
C PHE A 223 16.56 26.66 -2.44
N PHE A 224 15.93 27.16 -1.36
CA PHE A 224 14.50 27.51 -1.34
C PHE A 224 14.20 29.00 -1.58
N TRP A 225 15.23 29.84 -1.66
CA TRP A 225 15.10 31.28 -1.92
C TRP A 225 16.34 31.82 -2.61
N THR A 226 16.25 32.98 -3.23
CA THR A 226 17.38 33.66 -3.87
C THR A 226 18.23 34.41 -2.84
N THR A 227 19.44 34.83 -3.22
CA THR A 227 20.36 35.57 -2.36
C THR A 227 19.81 36.94 -1.89
N ASP A 228 18.88 37.51 -2.64
CA ASP A 228 18.13 38.73 -2.29
C ASP A 228 16.87 38.45 -1.43
N GLY A 229 16.65 37.21 -0.99
CA GLY A 229 15.58 36.83 -0.08
C GLY A 229 14.21 36.59 -0.73
N ARG A 230 14.12 36.45 -2.06
CA ARG A 230 12.86 36.08 -2.73
C ARG A 230 12.61 34.57 -2.67
N PRO A 231 11.40 34.12 -2.30
CA PRO A 231 11.07 32.70 -2.28
C PRO A 231 11.16 32.05 -3.67
N LYS A 232 11.76 30.87 -3.76
CA LYS A 232 11.73 29.99 -4.95
C LYS A 232 10.62 28.93 -4.87
N VAL A 233 9.89 28.87 -3.74
CA VAL A 233 8.82 27.91 -3.49
C VAL A 233 7.53 28.59 -3.06
N ASP A 234 6.38 28.02 -3.43
CA ASP A 234 5.08 28.55 -3.03
C ASP A 234 4.74 28.27 -1.57
N LEU A 235 5.16 27.09 -1.09
CA LEU A 235 5.05 26.62 0.28
C LEU A 235 6.33 25.90 0.68
N LEU A 236 6.84 26.17 1.88
CA LEU A 236 8.04 25.55 2.43
C LEU A 236 7.73 24.92 3.79
N TYR A 237 8.00 23.63 3.96
CA TYR A 237 8.13 23.03 5.29
C TYR A 237 9.61 23.05 5.67
N HIS A 238 9.93 23.74 6.75
CA HIS A 238 11.29 23.85 7.25
C HIS A 238 11.38 23.21 8.63
N GLU A 239 12.36 22.35 8.81
CA GLU A 239 12.67 21.72 10.09
C GLU A 239 13.12 22.78 11.11
N ALA A 240 12.78 22.58 12.37
CA ALA A 240 13.12 23.48 13.46
C ALA A 240 13.34 22.71 14.78
N GLY A 241 14.01 21.57 14.70
CA GLY A 241 14.27 20.68 15.82
C GLY A 241 15.20 21.22 16.88
N ILE A 242 15.80 20.30 17.62
CA ILE A 242 16.62 20.63 18.80
C ILE A 242 18.07 20.96 18.36
N PRO A 243 18.57 22.18 18.59
CA PRO A 243 19.98 22.51 18.34
C PRO A 243 20.92 21.67 19.23
N PRO A 244 22.19 21.45 18.85
CA PRO A 244 22.86 22.04 17.69
C PRO A 244 22.74 21.22 16.40
N ILE A 245 22.12 20.04 16.41
CA ILE A 245 22.05 19.17 15.21
C ILE A 245 21.00 19.70 14.21
N HIS A 246 19.97 20.38 14.72
CA HIS A 246 18.84 20.88 13.95
C HIS A 246 18.80 22.41 13.90
N THR A 247 17.97 22.93 13.01
CA THR A 247 17.77 24.37 12.83
C THR A 247 17.10 25.00 14.06
N ASP A 248 17.71 26.06 14.57
CA ASP A 248 17.12 26.88 15.62
C ASP A 248 16.00 27.78 15.05
N LYS A 249 14.78 27.70 15.61
CA LYS A 249 13.59 28.40 15.06
C LYS A 249 13.78 29.92 15.02
N GLU A 250 14.55 30.48 15.95
CA GLU A 250 14.88 31.90 16.04
C GLU A 250 15.64 32.37 14.78
N LYS A 251 16.47 31.51 14.17
CA LYS A 251 17.16 31.81 12.91
C LYS A 251 16.17 31.96 11.75
N LEU A 252 15.09 31.18 11.76
CA LEU A 252 14.03 31.24 10.76
C LEU A 252 13.13 32.47 10.95
N GLN A 253 12.88 32.87 12.20
CA GLN A 253 12.11 34.09 12.51
C GLN A 253 12.83 35.38 12.07
N ALA A 254 14.17 35.35 12.03
CA ALA A 254 14.98 36.46 11.54
C ALA A 254 14.94 36.64 10.01
N LEU A 255 14.38 35.69 9.26
CA LEU A 255 14.28 35.78 7.80
C LEU A 255 13.29 36.88 7.33
N PRO A 256 13.45 37.39 6.09
CA PRO A 256 12.51 38.32 5.49
C PRO A 256 11.05 37.84 5.49
N GLU A 257 10.12 38.77 5.67
CA GLU A 257 8.67 38.47 5.75
C GLU A 257 8.12 37.65 4.57
N PRO A 258 8.51 37.91 3.30
CA PRO A 258 8.04 37.11 2.17
C PRO A 258 8.38 35.61 2.28
N LEU A 259 9.51 35.27 2.92
CA LEU A 259 9.90 33.87 3.16
C LEU A 259 9.09 33.28 4.30
N LYS A 260 9.02 33.99 5.43
CA LYS A 260 8.30 33.51 6.61
C LYS A 260 6.82 33.27 6.34
N ALA A 261 6.18 34.10 5.50
CA ALA A 261 4.78 33.93 5.11
C ALA A 261 4.51 32.59 4.40
N ARG A 262 5.49 32.08 3.64
CA ARG A 262 5.40 30.81 2.88
C ARG A 262 5.96 29.61 3.65
N MET A 263 6.62 29.84 4.78
CA MET A 263 7.25 28.80 5.58
C MET A 263 6.30 28.26 6.64
N ARG A 264 6.41 26.96 6.93
CA ARG A 264 5.80 26.31 8.08
C ARG A 264 6.84 25.48 8.82
N LEU A 265 6.79 25.53 10.15
CA LEU A 265 7.74 24.80 11.00
C LEU A 265 7.28 23.36 11.19
N VAL A 266 8.20 22.43 10.96
CA VAL A 266 8.03 20.98 11.21
C VAL A 266 9.23 20.48 12.01
N HIS A 267 9.21 19.21 12.43
CA HIS A 267 10.23 18.61 13.28
C HIS A 267 10.44 19.38 14.60
N ILE A 268 9.36 19.91 15.20
CA ILE A 268 9.40 20.67 16.45
C ILE A 268 8.14 20.43 17.28
N ALA A 269 8.26 20.28 18.60
CA ALA A 269 7.10 20.06 19.47
C ALA A 269 6.19 21.30 19.57
N ASP A 270 4.89 21.08 19.78
CA ASP A 270 3.90 22.18 19.86
C ASP A 270 4.19 23.14 21.01
N LYS A 271 4.65 22.62 22.16
CA LYS A 271 5.00 23.40 23.35
C LYS A 271 6.12 24.42 23.09
N ASP A 272 6.95 24.17 22.08
CA ASP A 272 8.12 24.98 21.76
C ASP A 272 7.82 26.05 20.70
N VAL A 273 6.61 26.06 20.11
CA VAL A 273 6.20 27.08 19.13
C VAL A 273 4.99 27.87 19.65
N PRO A 274 5.20 29.07 20.22
CA PRO A 274 4.11 29.94 20.64
C PRO A 274 3.15 30.24 19.48
N LYS A 275 1.84 30.37 19.75
CA LYS A 275 0.82 30.67 18.71
C LYS A 275 1.10 31.96 17.93
N SER A 276 1.79 32.92 18.54
CA SER A 276 2.21 34.19 17.94
C SER A 276 3.48 34.08 17.09
N PHE A 277 4.22 32.97 17.17
CA PHE A 277 5.47 32.79 16.44
C PHE A 277 5.22 32.72 14.93
N ILE A 278 6.12 33.34 14.17
CA ILE A 278 6.11 33.34 12.71
C ILE A 278 7.52 32.98 12.27
N PRO A 279 7.71 31.90 11.48
CA PRO A 279 6.70 31.06 10.82
C PRO A 279 5.91 30.14 11.77
N ARG A 280 4.66 29.80 11.42
CA ARG A 280 3.80 28.91 12.24
C ARG A 280 3.97 27.44 11.88
N LYS A 281 3.57 26.52 12.77
CA LYS A 281 3.37 25.11 12.42
C LYS A 281 2.19 24.92 11.44
N PRO A 282 2.22 23.92 10.55
CA PRO A 282 1.04 23.58 9.77
C PRO A 282 0.01 22.88 10.67
N ARG A 283 -1.28 22.94 10.29
CA ARG A 283 -2.33 22.23 11.02
C ARG A 283 -2.34 20.76 10.57
N LEU A 284 -2.29 19.83 11.52
CA LEU A 284 -2.39 18.41 11.23
C LEU A 284 -3.71 18.09 10.51
N PHE A 285 -3.63 17.14 9.58
CA PHE A 285 -4.70 16.59 8.75
C PHE A 285 -5.44 17.59 7.83
N VAL A 286 -5.06 18.88 7.85
CA VAL A 286 -5.64 19.91 6.99
C VAL A 286 -4.80 20.08 5.72
N THR A 287 -5.39 19.75 4.58
CA THR A 287 -4.71 19.85 3.28
C THR A 287 -4.48 21.29 2.85
N ARG A 288 -3.21 21.67 2.68
CA ARG A 288 -2.84 22.92 2.02
C ARG A 288 -2.87 22.72 0.51
N VAL A 289 -3.94 23.20 -0.14
CA VAL A 289 -4.12 23.11 -1.59
C VAL A 289 -3.25 24.15 -2.31
N LEU A 290 -2.44 23.69 -3.26
CA LEU A 290 -1.64 24.54 -4.17
C LEU A 290 -2.28 24.61 -5.56
N LEU A 291 -2.86 23.50 -6.03
CA LEU A 291 -3.70 23.44 -7.23
C LEU A 291 -5.01 22.74 -6.88
N PRO A 292 -6.17 23.38 -7.15
CA PRO A 292 -7.47 22.78 -6.88
C PRO A 292 -7.70 21.55 -7.76
N ARG A 293 -8.70 20.76 -7.40
CA ARG A 293 -9.15 19.61 -8.20
C ARG A 293 -9.48 20.03 -9.65
N ALA A 294 -9.09 19.20 -10.61
CA ALA A 294 -9.47 19.35 -12.01
C ALA A 294 -10.65 18.42 -12.37
N ALA A 295 -11.58 18.86 -13.22
CA ALA A 295 -12.74 18.04 -13.62
C ALA A 295 -12.33 16.71 -14.29
N ARG A 296 -11.30 16.73 -15.14
CA ARG A 296 -10.76 15.53 -15.82
C ARG A 296 -10.16 14.51 -14.85
N LEU A 297 -9.70 14.95 -13.67
CA LEU A 297 -9.10 14.06 -12.67
C LEU A 297 -10.11 13.05 -12.14
N ARG A 298 -11.35 13.49 -11.90
CA ARG A 298 -12.43 12.59 -11.46
C ARG A 298 -12.63 11.44 -12.44
N GLN A 299 -12.76 11.74 -13.73
CA GLN A 299 -12.95 10.70 -14.75
C GLN A 299 -11.76 9.72 -14.82
N ARG A 300 -10.53 10.22 -14.68
CA ARG A 300 -9.33 9.38 -14.62
C ARG A 300 -9.35 8.41 -13.45
N ILE A 301 -9.66 8.90 -12.24
CA ILE A 301 -9.73 8.08 -11.02
C ILE A 301 -10.78 6.98 -11.15
N LEU A 302 -11.96 7.32 -11.69
CA LEU A 302 -13.04 6.38 -11.92
C LEU A 302 -12.63 5.32 -12.96
N LEU A 303 -11.93 5.71 -14.02
CA LEU A 303 -11.41 4.79 -15.03
C LEU A 303 -10.35 3.85 -14.45
N GLU A 304 -9.40 4.36 -13.68
CA GLU A 304 -8.40 3.57 -12.97
C GLU A 304 -9.07 2.57 -12.02
N THR A 305 -10.06 3.02 -11.25
CA THR A 305 -10.85 2.17 -10.34
C THR A 305 -11.50 1.01 -11.09
N LEU A 306 -12.16 1.28 -12.22
CA LEU A 306 -12.80 0.23 -13.04
C LEU A 306 -11.79 -0.74 -13.64
N SER A 307 -10.62 -0.26 -14.07
CA SER A 307 -9.57 -1.13 -14.63
C SER A 307 -8.94 -2.07 -13.58
N MET A 308 -9.10 -1.77 -12.30
CA MET A 308 -8.65 -2.63 -11.19
C MET A 308 -9.72 -3.64 -10.74
N VAL A 309 -10.95 -3.55 -11.24
CA VAL A 309 -11.98 -4.55 -10.95
C VAL A 309 -11.56 -5.89 -11.55
N CYS A 310 -11.52 -6.93 -10.72
CA CYS A 310 -10.88 -8.21 -11.07
C CYS A 310 -11.38 -8.86 -12.37
N TYR A 311 -12.64 -8.63 -12.77
CA TYR A 311 -13.22 -9.18 -14.01
C TYR A 311 -13.26 -8.18 -15.19
N LEU A 312 -12.86 -6.92 -14.99
CA LEU A 312 -12.83 -5.86 -16.02
C LEU A 312 -11.40 -5.47 -16.46
N TYR A 313 -10.37 -6.10 -15.92
CA TYR A 313 -8.96 -5.69 -16.07
C TYR A 313 -8.46 -5.55 -17.52
N ASP A 314 -9.03 -6.29 -18.47
CA ASP A 314 -8.67 -6.28 -19.90
C ASP A 314 -9.70 -5.57 -20.78
N VAL A 315 -10.74 -4.96 -20.17
CA VAL A 315 -11.74 -4.20 -20.92
C VAL A 315 -11.10 -2.90 -21.41
N PRO A 316 -11.18 -2.60 -22.72
CA PRO A 316 -10.60 -1.38 -23.30
C PRO A 316 -11.06 -0.11 -22.58
N SER A 317 -10.13 0.82 -22.39
CA SER A 317 -10.41 2.07 -21.68
C SER A 317 -11.53 2.91 -22.31
N GLU A 318 -11.72 2.85 -23.63
CA GLU A 318 -12.84 3.54 -24.30
C GLU A 318 -14.20 2.96 -23.88
N THR A 319 -14.32 1.64 -23.80
CA THR A 319 -15.53 0.97 -23.30
C THR A 319 -15.79 1.36 -21.84
N LEU A 320 -14.77 1.36 -20.99
CA LEU A 320 -14.92 1.78 -19.59
C LEU A 320 -15.32 3.26 -19.48
N LYS A 321 -14.80 4.14 -20.34
CA LYS A 321 -15.23 5.55 -20.40
C LYS A 321 -16.70 5.68 -20.80
N GLU A 322 -17.17 4.90 -21.76
CA GLU A 322 -18.59 4.84 -22.15
C GLU A 322 -19.46 4.39 -20.97
N LEU A 323 -19.02 3.36 -20.25
CA LEU A 323 -19.71 2.88 -19.04
C LEU A 323 -19.81 3.98 -17.96
N ILE A 324 -18.70 4.67 -17.67
CA ILE A 324 -18.66 5.78 -16.70
C ILE A 324 -19.61 6.92 -17.09
N ARG A 325 -19.72 7.26 -18.38
CA ARG A 325 -20.58 8.38 -18.84
C ARG A 325 -22.05 8.17 -18.50
N GLY A 326 -22.53 6.93 -18.49
CA GLY A 326 -23.89 6.61 -18.08
C GLY A 326 -24.03 6.23 -16.59
N GLY A 327 -22.91 6.10 -15.88
CA GLY A 327 -22.89 5.72 -14.47
C GLY A 327 -23.09 6.93 -13.55
N GLU A 328 -23.56 6.66 -12.34
CA GLU A 328 -23.76 7.67 -11.30
C GLU A 328 -22.80 7.44 -10.15
N VAL A 329 -22.25 8.50 -9.58
CA VAL A 329 -21.40 8.39 -8.38
C VAL A 329 -22.26 8.69 -7.16
N CYS A 330 -22.49 7.67 -6.35
CA CYS A 330 -23.27 7.74 -5.11
C CYS A 330 -22.33 7.77 -3.91
N GLN A 331 -22.73 8.48 -2.85
CA GLN A 331 -22.05 8.47 -1.55
C GLN A 331 -23.01 7.91 -0.50
N TYR A 332 -22.47 7.11 0.41
CA TYR A 332 -23.21 6.49 1.50
C TYR A 332 -22.48 6.76 2.81
N GLU A 333 -23.24 7.04 3.86
CA GLU A 333 -22.70 7.23 5.21
C GLU A 333 -22.61 5.88 5.94
N THR A 334 -21.92 5.86 7.09
CA THR A 334 -21.74 4.61 7.86
C THR A 334 -23.09 4.03 8.28
N ASP A 335 -23.21 2.70 8.22
CA ASP A 335 -24.41 1.91 8.52
C ASP A 335 -25.58 2.11 7.54
N GLU A 336 -25.43 2.91 6.49
CA GLU A 336 -26.43 3.06 5.45
C GLU A 336 -26.55 1.78 4.62
N VAL A 337 -27.78 1.29 4.44
CA VAL A 337 -28.06 0.09 3.63
C VAL A 337 -28.18 0.47 2.16
N ILE A 338 -27.30 -0.10 1.34
CA ILE A 338 -27.21 0.15 -0.10
C ILE A 338 -28.11 -0.83 -0.88
N ILE A 339 -28.17 -2.09 -0.45
CA ILE A 339 -29.03 -3.13 -1.02
C ILE A 339 -29.65 -3.91 0.13
N HIS A 340 -30.97 -4.10 0.07
CA HIS A 340 -31.69 -5.00 0.97
C HIS A 340 -31.77 -6.41 0.39
N GLN A 341 -31.54 -7.41 1.24
CA GLN A 341 -31.76 -8.82 0.95
C GLN A 341 -33.26 -9.09 0.71
N GLY A 342 -33.56 -10.03 -0.19
CA GLY A 342 -34.91 -10.54 -0.39
C GLY A 342 -35.46 -10.30 -1.79
N GLN A 343 -36.79 -10.42 -1.90
CA GLN A 343 -37.48 -10.31 -3.18
C GLN A 343 -37.48 -8.87 -3.69
N VAL A 344 -37.09 -8.71 -4.95
CA VAL A 344 -37.14 -7.41 -5.64
C VAL A 344 -38.51 -7.26 -6.28
N PRO A 345 -39.27 -6.18 -5.96
CA PRO A 345 -40.53 -5.85 -6.59
C PRO A 345 -40.48 -5.89 -8.13
N LYS A 346 -41.57 -6.33 -8.76
CA LYS A 346 -41.68 -6.30 -10.22
C LYS A 346 -41.60 -4.85 -10.71
N GLY A 347 -40.64 -4.59 -11.60
CA GLY A 347 -40.42 -3.26 -12.20
C GLY A 347 -39.35 -2.43 -11.50
N GLU A 348 -38.84 -2.86 -10.33
CA GLU A 348 -37.71 -2.18 -9.70
C GLU A 348 -36.44 -2.39 -10.53
N LEU A 349 -35.75 -1.29 -10.82
CA LEU A 349 -34.52 -1.32 -11.61
C LEU A 349 -33.38 -1.89 -10.77
N LEU A 350 -32.77 -2.95 -11.29
CA LEU A 350 -31.58 -3.52 -10.69
C LEU A 350 -30.35 -2.69 -11.05
N HIS A 351 -29.51 -2.48 -10.05
CA HIS A 351 -28.23 -1.82 -10.18
C HIS A 351 -27.10 -2.76 -9.76
N PHE A 352 -25.93 -2.54 -10.34
CA PHE A 352 -24.66 -3.02 -9.82
C PHE A 352 -23.75 -1.84 -9.52
N TYR A 353 -22.79 -2.08 -8.64
CA TYR A 353 -21.95 -1.05 -8.05
C TYR A 353 -20.49 -1.45 -8.13
N VAL A 354 -19.62 -0.46 -8.29
CA VAL A 354 -18.17 -0.59 -8.07
C VAL A 354 -17.77 0.43 -7.01
N ILE A 355 -17.02 0.00 -6.01
CA ILE A 355 -16.57 0.87 -4.92
C ILE A 355 -15.41 1.73 -5.43
N ALA A 356 -15.61 3.04 -5.49
CA ALA A 356 -14.54 4.00 -5.79
C ALA A 356 -13.63 4.24 -4.59
N ASP A 357 -14.20 4.35 -3.40
CA ASP A 357 -13.47 4.55 -2.14
C ASP A 357 -14.38 4.16 -0.96
N GLY A 358 -13.78 3.81 0.19
CA GLY A 358 -14.48 3.37 1.39
C GLY A 358 -14.58 1.84 1.53
N GLU A 359 -15.41 1.39 2.48
CA GLU A 359 -15.59 -0.04 2.82
C GLU A 359 -17.07 -0.37 2.91
N VAL A 360 -17.45 -1.51 2.34
CA VAL A 360 -18.82 -2.03 2.32
C VAL A 360 -18.83 -3.44 2.90
N ALA A 361 -19.81 -3.75 3.74
CA ALA A 361 -20.03 -5.07 4.31
C ALA A 361 -21.23 -5.76 3.63
N VAL A 362 -21.04 -7.00 3.20
CA VAL A 362 -22.09 -7.88 2.69
C VAL A 362 -22.54 -8.81 3.81
N LYS A 363 -23.83 -8.81 4.14
CA LYS A 363 -24.39 -9.52 5.31
C LYS A 363 -25.58 -10.40 4.93
N ASP A 364 -25.70 -11.55 5.59
CA ASP A 364 -26.91 -12.38 5.58
C ASP A 364 -27.45 -12.42 7.02
N GLY A 365 -28.46 -11.59 7.28
CA GLY A 365 -28.88 -11.24 8.64
C GLY A 365 -27.71 -10.69 9.47
N ARG A 366 -27.33 -11.40 10.55
CA ARG A 366 -26.21 -11.01 11.42
C ARG A 366 -24.84 -11.52 10.94
N ARG A 367 -24.81 -12.40 9.95
CA ARG A 367 -23.58 -13.03 9.47
C ARG A 367 -22.90 -12.12 8.46
N LEU A 368 -21.67 -11.71 8.75
CA LEU A 368 -20.79 -11.06 7.76
C LEU A 368 -20.35 -12.11 6.73
N ILE A 369 -20.71 -11.90 5.46
CA ILE A 369 -20.28 -12.75 4.34
C ILE A 369 -18.92 -12.26 3.84
N ALA A 370 -18.80 -10.97 3.57
CA ALA A 370 -17.60 -10.38 3.00
C ALA A 370 -17.46 -8.90 3.38
N LYS A 371 -16.22 -8.42 3.36
CA LYS A 371 -15.88 -7.01 3.35
C LYS A 371 -15.31 -6.67 1.98
N LEU A 372 -15.84 -5.61 1.38
CA LEU A 372 -15.51 -5.13 0.06
C LEU A 372 -14.90 -3.73 0.18
N VAL A 373 -13.83 -3.49 -0.56
CA VAL A 373 -13.05 -2.24 -0.55
C VAL A 373 -12.99 -1.64 -1.95
N LYS A 374 -12.22 -0.57 -2.13
CA LYS A 374 -11.97 0.07 -3.42
C LYS A 374 -11.67 -0.95 -4.53
N SER A 375 -12.35 -0.78 -5.67
CA SER A 375 -12.32 -1.66 -6.85
C SER A 375 -13.00 -3.02 -6.72
N ASP A 376 -13.59 -3.35 -5.57
CA ASP A 376 -14.57 -4.44 -5.51
C ASP A 376 -15.93 -3.99 -6.06
N SER A 377 -16.75 -4.96 -6.45
CA SER A 377 -18.09 -4.75 -6.98
C SER A 377 -19.16 -5.50 -6.19
N PHE A 378 -20.40 -5.06 -6.31
CA PHE A 378 -21.55 -5.80 -5.77
C PHE A 378 -22.84 -5.51 -6.55
N GLY A 379 -23.81 -6.42 -6.44
CA GLY A 379 -25.14 -6.29 -7.04
C GLY A 379 -25.27 -6.84 -8.46
N GLU A 380 -24.16 -7.11 -9.15
CA GLU A 380 -24.12 -7.68 -10.51
C GLU A 380 -24.75 -9.07 -10.61
N TRP A 381 -24.72 -9.85 -9.53
CA TRP A 381 -25.34 -11.16 -9.48
C TRP A 381 -26.86 -11.14 -9.59
N GLY A 382 -27.49 -10.18 -8.91
CA GLY A 382 -28.96 -10.02 -8.95
C GLY A 382 -29.47 -9.70 -10.36
N ILE A 383 -28.59 -9.20 -11.23
CA ILE A 383 -28.89 -8.91 -12.64
C ILE A 383 -28.71 -10.16 -13.51
N SER A 384 -27.56 -10.83 -13.36
CA SER A 384 -27.12 -11.88 -14.30
C SER A 384 -27.70 -13.27 -14.05
N HIS A 385 -27.96 -13.64 -12.78
CA HIS A 385 -28.23 -15.03 -12.42
C HIS A 385 -29.48 -15.23 -11.55
N GLN A 386 -29.87 -14.23 -10.76
CA GLN A 386 -31.00 -14.35 -9.83
C GLN A 386 -31.92 -13.13 -9.91
N ARG A 387 -32.46 -12.89 -11.11
CA ARG A 387 -33.34 -11.75 -11.37
C ARG A 387 -34.56 -11.80 -10.45
N GLY A 388 -34.84 -10.70 -9.78
CA GLY A 388 -35.96 -10.59 -8.84
C GLY A 388 -35.62 -10.95 -7.39
N PHE A 389 -34.35 -11.23 -7.07
CA PHE A 389 -33.95 -11.49 -5.68
C PHE A 389 -32.53 -10.98 -5.37
N ARG A 390 -32.34 -10.39 -4.19
CA ARG A 390 -31.04 -9.99 -3.64
C ARG A 390 -30.61 -10.99 -2.57
N ALA A 391 -29.43 -11.58 -2.77
CA ALA A 391 -28.95 -12.68 -1.93
C ALA A 391 -28.52 -12.27 -0.52
N ALA A 392 -28.16 -10.99 -0.32
CA ALA A 392 -27.59 -10.47 0.91
C ALA A 392 -27.87 -8.97 1.04
N ASP A 393 -27.84 -8.47 2.28
CA ASP A 393 -27.79 -7.05 2.58
C ASP A 393 -26.38 -6.52 2.23
N VAL A 394 -26.33 -5.29 1.73
CA VAL A 394 -25.07 -4.58 1.48
C VAL A 394 -25.14 -3.26 2.23
N VAL A 395 -24.21 -3.05 3.15
CA VAL A 395 -24.22 -1.93 4.10
C VAL A 395 -22.87 -1.22 4.07
N ALA A 396 -22.87 0.11 4.04
CA ALA A 396 -21.64 0.90 4.17
C ALA A 396 -21.01 0.68 5.55
N ALA A 397 -19.84 0.06 5.61
CA ALA A 397 -19.12 -0.21 6.86
C ALA A 397 -18.32 1.02 7.34
N ARG A 398 -17.96 1.88 6.40
CA ARG A 398 -17.40 3.23 6.58
C ARG A 398 -18.01 4.12 5.49
N PRO A 399 -17.93 5.46 5.57
CA PRO A 399 -18.47 6.29 4.50
C PRO A 399 -17.78 5.91 3.18
N CYS A 400 -18.57 5.69 2.14
CA CYS A 400 -18.07 5.13 0.89
C CYS A 400 -18.65 5.87 -0.32
N GLN A 401 -17.90 5.84 -1.41
CA GLN A 401 -18.32 6.32 -2.71
C GLN A 401 -18.36 5.14 -3.68
N CYS A 402 -19.48 4.97 -4.38
CA CYS A 402 -19.67 3.90 -5.35
C CYS A 402 -20.09 4.45 -6.71
N LEU A 403 -19.59 3.86 -7.79
CA LEU A 403 -20.18 4.02 -9.12
C LEU A 403 -21.36 3.06 -9.22
N ARG A 404 -22.55 3.60 -9.40
CA ARG A 404 -23.79 2.88 -9.67
C ARG A 404 -24.04 2.81 -11.17
N PHE A 405 -24.36 1.62 -11.64
CA PHE A 405 -24.71 1.36 -13.03
C PHE A 405 -26.04 0.60 -13.11
N THR A 406 -26.80 0.86 -14.16
CA THR A 406 -28.10 0.24 -14.42
C THR A 406 -27.98 -1.19 -14.98
N GLU A 407 -29.05 -1.97 -14.86
CA GLU A 407 -29.19 -3.27 -15.53
C GLU A 407 -28.94 -3.19 -17.05
N ALA A 408 -29.38 -2.12 -17.72
CA ALA A 408 -29.15 -1.93 -19.16
C ALA A 408 -27.66 -1.77 -19.49
N GLN A 409 -26.92 -1.01 -18.67
CA GLN A 409 -25.47 -0.84 -18.85
C GLN A 409 -24.70 -2.13 -18.57
N PHE A 410 -25.11 -2.90 -17.56
CA PHE A 410 -24.52 -4.20 -17.29
C PHE A 410 -24.71 -5.16 -18.47
N ARG A 411 -25.93 -5.22 -19.02
CA ARG A 411 -26.23 -6.05 -20.20
C ARG A 411 -25.42 -5.62 -21.41
N TRP A 412 -25.36 -4.31 -21.70
CA TRP A 412 -24.52 -3.77 -22.77
C TRP A 412 -23.04 -4.18 -22.63
N LEU A 413 -22.50 -4.11 -21.41
CA LEU A 413 -21.12 -4.50 -21.12
C LEU A 413 -20.89 -6.00 -21.38
N VAL A 414 -21.80 -6.84 -20.89
CA VAL A 414 -21.71 -8.30 -21.01
C VAL A 414 -21.97 -8.78 -22.43
N GLU A 415 -22.89 -8.17 -23.18
CA GLU A 415 -23.15 -8.49 -24.59
C GLU A 415 -21.90 -8.24 -25.44
N ARG A 416 -21.15 -7.17 -25.13
CA ARG A 416 -19.90 -6.83 -25.80
C ARG A 416 -18.71 -7.67 -25.34
N TYR A 417 -18.69 -8.08 -24.07
CA TYR A 417 -17.64 -8.90 -23.47
C TYR A 417 -18.23 -10.08 -22.68
N PRO A 418 -18.70 -11.15 -23.37
CA PRO A 418 -19.37 -12.28 -22.71
C PRO A 418 -18.54 -12.97 -21.63
N VAL A 419 -17.20 -12.93 -21.76
CA VAL A 419 -16.25 -13.45 -20.77
C VAL A 419 -16.46 -12.89 -19.36
N ILE A 420 -17.05 -11.69 -19.22
CA ILE A 420 -17.33 -11.07 -17.92
C ILE A 420 -18.30 -11.93 -17.09
N LEU A 421 -19.33 -12.53 -17.71
CA LEU A 421 -20.25 -13.41 -16.99
C LEU A 421 -19.55 -14.67 -16.48
N GLU A 422 -18.69 -15.26 -17.31
CA GLU A 422 -17.89 -16.43 -16.92
C GLU A 422 -17.01 -16.10 -15.71
N ARG A 423 -16.33 -14.95 -15.74
CA ARG A 423 -15.46 -14.48 -14.65
C ARG A 423 -16.25 -14.23 -13.36
N ILE A 424 -17.40 -13.55 -13.43
CA ILE A 424 -18.29 -13.34 -12.27
C ILE A 424 -18.74 -14.69 -11.70
N GLY A 425 -19.10 -15.64 -12.56
CA GLY A 425 -19.47 -17.00 -12.17
C GLY A 425 -18.34 -17.74 -11.44
N LYS A 426 -17.10 -17.66 -11.96
CA LYS A 426 -15.89 -18.22 -11.34
C LYS A 426 -15.61 -17.59 -9.97
N VAL A 427 -15.63 -16.25 -9.86
CA VAL A 427 -15.41 -15.57 -8.59
C VAL A 427 -16.43 -16.04 -7.55
N ARG A 428 -17.72 -16.09 -7.88
CA ARG A 428 -18.74 -16.52 -6.91
C ARG A 428 -18.56 -17.97 -6.47
N SER A 429 -18.26 -18.88 -7.39
CA SER A 429 -18.16 -20.31 -7.05
C SER A 429 -16.89 -20.63 -6.26
N LEU A 430 -15.81 -19.88 -6.50
CA LEU A 430 -14.48 -20.18 -5.92
C LEU A 430 -14.09 -19.29 -4.75
N LEU A 431 -14.51 -18.02 -4.71
CA LEU A 431 -14.11 -17.10 -3.65
C LEU A 431 -14.48 -17.59 -2.25
N PRO A 432 -15.71 -18.12 -1.97
CA PRO A 432 -16.02 -18.66 -0.65
C PRO A 432 -15.14 -19.86 -0.27
N ARG A 433 -14.78 -20.71 -1.25
CA ARG A 433 -13.89 -21.86 -1.05
C ARG A 433 -12.47 -21.38 -0.73
N LEU A 434 -11.98 -20.38 -1.46
CA LEU A 434 -10.68 -19.76 -1.23
C LEU A 434 -10.60 -19.03 0.11
N GLN A 435 -11.65 -18.30 0.50
CA GLN A 435 -11.74 -17.65 1.81
C GLN A 435 -11.74 -18.67 2.95
N PHE A 436 -12.43 -19.79 2.76
CA PHE A 436 -12.41 -20.88 3.75
C PHE A 436 -11.02 -21.53 3.86
N ALA A 437 -10.38 -21.82 2.72
CA ALA A 437 -9.02 -22.31 2.67
C ALA A 437 -8.02 -21.32 3.31
N GLN A 438 -8.17 -20.02 3.04
CA GLN A 438 -7.41 -18.93 3.67
C GLN A 438 -7.60 -18.91 5.19
N ALA A 439 -8.84 -19.01 5.68
CA ALA A 439 -9.12 -19.01 7.11
C ALA A 439 -8.44 -20.19 7.82
N ARG A 440 -8.46 -21.39 7.21
CA ARG A 440 -7.74 -22.56 7.72
C ARG A 440 -6.23 -22.36 7.71
N ALA A 441 -5.68 -21.78 6.63
CA ALA A 441 -4.26 -21.46 6.54
C ALA A 441 -3.81 -20.48 7.64
N ARG A 442 -4.61 -19.44 7.93
CA ARG A 442 -4.34 -18.49 9.02
C ARG A 442 -4.35 -19.15 10.40
N LEU A 443 -5.31 -20.03 10.67
CA LEU A 443 -5.37 -20.77 11.94
C LEU A 443 -4.12 -21.63 12.17
N ARG A 444 -3.63 -22.30 11.12
CA ARG A 444 -2.41 -23.11 11.18
C ARG A 444 -1.15 -22.27 11.41
N ALA A 445 -1.02 -21.14 10.70
CA ALA A 445 0.09 -20.23 10.88
C ALA A 445 0.19 -19.65 12.30
N GLY A 446 -0.92 -19.64 13.06
CA GLY A 446 -0.93 -19.27 14.47
C GLY A 446 -0.54 -20.39 15.44
N GLN A 447 -0.58 -21.66 15.01
CA GLN A 447 -0.29 -22.84 15.83
C GLN A 447 1.12 -23.39 15.61
N ASP A 448 1.65 -23.27 14.39
CA ASP A 448 2.99 -23.76 14.02
C ASP A 448 3.86 -22.60 13.53
N GLN A 449 4.94 -22.29 14.26
CA GLN A 449 5.90 -21.24 13.90
C GLN A 449 7.01 -21.73 12.96
N SER A 450 7.01 -23.02 12.60
CA SER A 450 8.13 -23.67 11.91
C SER A 450 7.86 -24.10 10.46
N GLY A 451 6.59 -24.07 10.02
CA GLY A 451 6.19 -24.44 8.66
C GLY A 451 6.01 -23.26 7.68
N PRO A 452 6.01 -23.51 6.35
CA PRO A 452 5.79 -22.49 5.34
C PRO A 452 4.40 -21.87 5.49
N ARG A 453 4.31 -20.53 5.51
CA ARG A 453 3.02 -19.85 5.44
C ARG A 453 2.42 -20.02 4.06
N SER A 454 1.14 -20.38 4.00
CA SER A 454 0.43 -20.44 2.72
C SER A 454 0.32 -19.04 2.13
N VAL A 455 0.62 -18.91 0.84
CA VAL A 455 0.55 -17.65 0.11
C VAL A 455 -0.83 -16.99 0.12
N ILE A 456 -1.90 -17.78 0.24
CA ILE A 456 -3.26 -17.23 0.30
C ILE A 456 -3.59 -16.64 1.67
N ALA A 457 -2.81 -16.91 2.72
CA ALA A 457 -3.10 -16.45 4.08
C ALA A 457 -3.13 -14.91 4.18
N ASP A 458 -2.27 -14.23 3.44
CA ASP A 458 -2.09 -12.77 3.54
C ASP A 458 -2.77 -12.01 2.39
N MET A 459 -3.55 -12.70 1.56
CA MET A 459 -4.25 -12.08 0.43
C MET A 459 -5.52 -11.32 0.84
N ASP A 460 -5.79 -10.21 0.16
CA ASP A 460 -7.09 -9.54 0.23
C ASP A 460 -8.14 -10.20 -0.70
N THR A 461 -9.40 -9.77 -0.57
CA THR A 461 -10.53 -10.30 -1.35
C THR A 461 -10.34 -10.12 -2.86
N GLY A 462 -9.79 -8.99 -3.29
CA GLY A 462 -9.55 -8.68 -4.70
C GLY A 462 -8.48 -9.59 -5.30
N GLN A 463 -7.41 -9.84 -4.56
CA GLN A 463 -6.35 -10.79 -4.92
C GLN A 463 -6.92 -12.20 -5.05
N LEU A 464 -7.67 -12.70 -4.05
CA LEU A 464 -8.32 -14.01 -4.13
C LEU A 464 -9.30 -14.12 -5.31
N SER A 465 -10.02 -13.04 -5.63
CA SER A 465 -10.91 -12.98 -6.79
C SER A 465 -10.12 -13.06 -8.11
N GLY A 466 -8.97 -12.39 -8.19
CA GLY A 466 -8.02 -12.55 -9.29
C GLY A 466 -7.59 -14.01 -9.46
N PHE A 467 -7.23 -14.69 -8.36
CA PHE A 467 -6.91 -16.13 -8.39
C PHE A 467 -8.06 -16.97 -8.95
N ALA A 468 -9.29 -16.74 -8.48
CA ALA A 468 -10.47 -17.46 -8.95
C ALA A 468 -10.66 -17.32 -10.48
N ILE A 469 -10.41 -16.14 -11.05
CA ILE A 469 -10.58 -15.88 -12.48
C ILE A 469 -9.58 -16.66 -13.33
N PHE A 470 -8.33 -16.77 -12.88
CA PHE A 470 -7.24 -17.38 -13.65
C PHE A 470 -7.04 -18.88 -13.36
N SER A 471 -7.99 -19.50 -12.65
CA SER A 471 -7.86 -20.88 -12.21
C SER A 471 -9.09 -21.74 -12.52
N GLU A 472 -8.90 -23.06 -12.44
CA GLU A 472 -9.90 -24.09 -12.68
C GLU A 472 -9.92 -25.09 -11.53
N VAL A 473 -11.07 -25.70 -11.24
CA VAL A 473 -11.14 -26.77 -10.24
C VAL A 473 -10.93 -28.11 -10.91
N ARG A 474 -10.03 -28.91 -10.35
CA ARG A 474 -9.77 -30.29 -10.75
C ARG A 474 -10.04 -31.24 -9.57
N GLY A 475 -10.80 -32.30 -9.82
CA GLY A 475 -11.10 -33.33 -8.84
C GLY A 475 -10.27 -34.58 -9.06
N PHE A 476 -9.84 -35.20 -7.97
CA PHE A 476 -9.01 -36.40 -7.96
C PHE A 476 -9.56 -37.41 -6.95
N ARG A 477 -9.34 -38.71 -7.21
CA ARG A 477 -9.70 -39.81 -6.31
C ARG A 477 -8.49 -40.32 -5.55
N GLU A 478 -8.73 -41.06 -4.46
CA GLU A 478 -7.70 -41.75 -3.69
C GLU A 478 -6.66 -42.46 -4.58
N GLY A 479 -5.38 -42.26 -4.24
CA GLY A 479 -4.25 -42.85 -4.94
C GLY A 479 -3.89 -42.20 -6.28
N GLN A 480 -4.73 -41.33 -6.85
CA GLN A 480 -4.37 -40.63 -8.09
C GLN A 480 -3.31 -39.55 -7.83
N PRO A 481 -2.23 -39.49 -8.63
CA PRO A 481 -1.26 -38.41 -8.54
C PRO A 481 -1.84 -37.13 -9.15
N VAL A 482 -1.73 -36.02 -8.41
CA VAL A 482 -2.03 -34.68 -8.95
C VAL A 482 -0.88 -34.17 -9.81
N ILE A 483 0.36 -34.41 -9.37
CA ILE A 483 1.59 -34.20 -10.13
C ILE A 483 2.52 -35.41 -9.92
N THR A 484 3.35 -35.73 -10.91
CA THR A 484 4.33 -36.82 -10.84
C THR A 484 5.74 -36.26 -10.95
N GLU A 485 6.66 -36.80 -10.15
CA GLU A 485 8.09 -36.45 -10.17
C GLU A 485 8.68 -36.65 -11.58
N GLY A 486 9.42 -35.66 -12.06
CA GLY A 486 10.08 -35.69 -13.38
C GLY A 486 9.25 -35.17 -14.56
N ASP A 487 7.92 -35.05 -14.41
CA ASP A 487 7.05 -34.48 -15.44
C ASP A 487 7.34 -32.99 -15.66
N GLU A 488 6.99 -32.48 -16.85
CA GLU A 488 7.02 -31.04 -17.13
C GLU A 488 5.96 -30.32 -16.28
N ALA A 489 6.30 -29.12 -15.80
CA ALA A 489 5.42 -28.35 -14.93
C ALA A 489 4.29 -27.68 -15.74
N ASP A 490 3.09 -28.24 -15.63
CA ASP A 490 1.88 -27.76 -16.31
C ASP A 490 1.18 -26.58 -15.61
N GLY A 491 1.52 -26.32 -14.35
CA GLY A 491 0.91 -25.24 -13.57
C GLY A 491 1.11 -25.32 -12.07
N PHE A 492 0.38 -24.46 -11.37
CA PHE A 492 0.40 -24.23 -9.93
C PHE A 492 -0.92 -24.69 -9.32
N TYR A 493 -0.86 -25.22 -8.10
CA TYR A 493 -2.00 -25.85 -7.45
C TYR A 493 -2.26 -25.31 -6.03
N ILE A 494 -3.53 -25.20 -5.64
CA ILE A 494 -3.97 -24.94 -4.26
C ILE A 494 -4.94 -26.04 -3.86
N LEU A 495 -4.71 -26.68 -2.71
CA LEU A 495 -5.63 -27.70 -2.21
C LEU A 495 -6.87 -27.05 -1.59
N LEU A 496 -8.06 -27.31 -2.16
CA LEU A 496 -9.33 -26.76 -1.69
C LEU A 496 -10.02 -27.67 -0.66
N SER A 497 -9.94 -28.99 -0.87
CA SER A 497 -10.52 -30.03 -0.02
C SER A 497 -9.74 -31.33 -0.14
N GLY A 498 -9.68 -32.13 0.93
CA GLY A 498 -8.98 -33.40 0.98
C GLY A 498 -7.57 -33.33 1.59
N HIS A 499 -6.81 -34.41 1.43
CA HIS A 499 -5.48 -34.57 1.99
C HIS A 499 -4.54 -35.26 0.99
N LEU A 500 -3.35 -34.70 0.81
CA LEU A 500 -2.34 -35.21 -0.13
C LEU A 500 -1.04 -35.51 0.62
N ALA A 501 -0.24 -36.42 0.09
CA ALA A 501 1.13 -36.63 0.54
C ALA A 501 2.11 -36.22 -0.56
N ALA A 502 3.22 -35.58 -0.22
CA ALA A 502 4.31 -35.33 -1.15
C ALA A 502 5.37 -36.42 -1.00
N THR A 503 5.80 -37.01 -2.12
CA THR A 503 6.79 -38.09 -2.16
C THR A 503 7.93 -37.77 -3.13
N VAL A 504 9.17 -38.06 -2.74
CA VAL A 504 10.37 -37.91 -3.58
C VAL A 504 11.13 -39.23 -3.58
N GLY A 505 11.37 -39.80 -4.76
CA GLY A 505 12.00 -41.12 -4.88
C GLY A 505 11.26 -42.22 -4.10
N GLY A 506 9.93 -42.12 -3.99
CA GLY A 506 9.07 -43.06 -3.28
C GLY A 506 8.99 -42.90 -1.75
N ARG A 507 9.68 -41.91 -1.14
CA ARG A 507 9.56 -41.60 0.30
C ARG A 507 8.66 -40.40 0.53
N VAL A 508 7.79 -40.46 1.53
CA VAL A 508 6.99 -39.31 1.99
C VAL A 508 7.91 -38.25 2.59
N VAL A 509 7.86 -37.04 2.05
CA VAL A 509 8.65 -35.87 2.49
C VAL A 509 7.80 -34.81 3.18
N GLY A 510 6.47 -34.95 3.10
CA GLY A 510 5.52 -34.06 3.78
C GLY A 510 4.09 -34.41 3.40
N GLU A 511 3.15 -33.81 4.10
CA GLU A 511 1.72 -33.87 3.81
C GLU A 511 1.21 -32.48 3.45
N LEU A 512 0.14 -32.42 2.67
CA LEU A 512 -0.54 -31.19 2.28
C LEU A 512 -2.01 -31.28 2.69
N SER A 513 -2.53 -30.20 3.26
CA SER A 513 -3.95 -30.05 3.54
C SER A 513 -4.51 -28.72 3.02
N GLU A 514 -5.82 -28.57 3.17
CA GLU A 514 -6.60 -27.43 2.67
C GLU A 514 -5.93 -26.08 2.91
N GLY A 515 -5.85 -25.28 1.85
CA GLY A 515 -5.21 -23.97 1.82
C GLY A 515 -3.71 -24.02 1.52
N GLU A 516 -3.06 -25.18 1.53
CA GLU A 516 -1.66 -25.29 1.10
C GLU A 516 -1.54 -25.32 -0.42
N VAL A 517 -0.37 -24.87 -0.89
CA VAL A 517 -0.08 -24.71 -2.32
C VAL A 517 1.06 -25.62 -2.75
N PHE A 518 1.06 -26.06 -4.00
CA PHE A 518 2.10 -26.95 -4.51
C PHE A 518 2.31 -26.84 -6.02
N GLY A 519 3.42 -27.41 -6.49
CA GLY A 519 3.83 -27.39 -7.90
C GLY A 519 4.60 -26.13 -8.31
N GLU A 520 4.81 -25.16 -7.41
CA GLU A 520 5.51 -23.92 -7.69
C GLU A 520 7.00 -24.09 -8.02
N MET A 521 7.68 -25.09 -7.44
CA MET A 521 9.11 -25.32 -7.68
C MET A 521 9.42 -25.53 -9.16
N GLY A 522 8.62 -26.35 -9.83
CA GLY A 522 8.80 -26.64 -11.26
C GLY A 522 8.63 -25.39 -12.14
N LEU A 523 7.82 -24.42 -11.71
CA LEU A 523 7.58 -23.18 -12.45
C LEU A 523 8.65 -22.10 -12.17
N LEU A 524 9.34 -22.17 -11.04
CA LEU A 524 10.36 -21.20 -10.63
C LEU A 524 11.79 -21.59 -11.01
N GLU A 525 12.05 -22.89 -11.20
CA GLU A 525 13.42 -23.43 -11.32
C GLU A 525 13.68 -24.06 -12.69
N SER A 526 13.38 -25.35 -12.85
CA SER A 526 13.89 -26.19 -13.94
C SER A 526 12.86 -26.51 -15.03
N GLY A 527 11.59 -26.14 -14.83
CA GLY A 527 10.49 -26.59 -15.67
C GLY A 527 9.94 -27.97 -15.29
N LYS A 528 10.57 -28.71 -14.36
CA LYS A 528 10.17 -30.09 -14.01
C LYS A 528 9.65 -30.24 -12.58
N ARG A 529 8.78 -31.23 -12.35
CA ARG A 529 8.25 -31.60 -11.04
C ARG A 529 9.33 -32.26 -10.17
N SER A 530 9.47 -31.76 -8.94
CA SER A 530 10.45 -32.25 -7.96
C SER A 530 9.94 -33.38 -7.06
N ALA A 531 8.63 -33.67 -7.09
CA ALA A 531 7.98 -34.65 -6.23
C ALA A 531 6.70 -35.18 -6.90
N THR A 532 6.29 -36.39 -6.50
CA THR A 532 4.97 -36.97 -6.81
C THR A 532 4.01 -36.67 -5.67
N VAL A 533 2.80 -36.20 -5.97
CA VAL A 533 1.79 -35.81 -4.96
C VAL A 533 0.49 -36.60 -5.15
N PRO A 534 0.36 -37.81 -4.57
CA PRO A 534 -0.90 -38.57 -4.58
C PRO A 534 -1.94 -38.06 -3.57
N VAL A 535 -3.21 -38.31 -3.91
CA VAL A 535 -4.33 -38.14 -2.97
C VAL A 535 -4.34 -39.27 -1.93
N VAL A 536 -4.40 -38.90 -0.65
CA VAL A 536 -4.48 -39.82 0.49
C VAL A 536 -5.91 -40.00 0.98
N SER A 537 -6.74 -38.96 0.90
CA SER A 537 -8.18 -39.04 1.20
C SER A 537 -8.96 -39.76 0.09
N ALA A 538 -10.23 -40.10 0.36
CA ALA A 538 -11.12 -40.71 -0.62
C ALA A 538 -11.23 -39.88 -1.92
N ASP A 539 -11.28 -38.56 -1.77
CA ASP A 539 -11.31 -37.56 -2.82
C ASP A 539 -10.51 -36.32 -2.41
N ALA A 540 -10.08 -35.55 -3.41
CA ALA A 540 -9.52 -34.22 -3.22
C ALA A 540 -9.90 -33.30 -4.38
N GLU A 541 -10.11 -32.03 -4.08
CA GLU A 541 -10.26 -31.00 -5.09
C GLU A 541 -9.13 -29.97 -4.97
N VAL A 542 -8.59 -29.61 -6.12
CA VAL A 542 -7.52 -28.62 -6.21
C VAL A 542 -7.93 -27.51 -7.16
N LEU A 543 -7.50 -26.31 -6.84
CA LEU A 543 -7.50 -25.19 -7.77
C LEU A 543 -6.22 -25.28 -8.60
N PHE A 544 -6.34 -25.34 -9.93
CA PHE A 544 -5.26 -25.38 -10.90
C PHE A 544 -5.14 -24.04 -11.64
N MET A 545 -3.92 -23.53 -11.74
CA MET A 545 -3.57 -22.36 -12.54
C MET A 545 -2.47 -22.74 -13.53
N SER A 546 -2.70 -22.50 -14.81
CA SER A 546 -1.70 -22.82 -15.85
C SER A 546 -0.40 -22.04 -15.67
N THR A 547 0.71 -22.56 -16.20
CA THR A 547 2.02 -21.89 -16.18
C THR A 547 1.97 -20.45 -16.72
N GLN A 548 1.24 -20.21 -17.82
CA GLN A 548 1.08 -18.88 -18.39
C GLN A 548 0.37 -17.92 -17.43
N ASN A 549 -0.75 -18.35 -16.84
CA ASN A 549 -1.50 -17.55 -15.87
C ASN A 549 -0.70 -17.31 -14.59
N PHE A 550 0.05 -18.31 -14.14
CA PHE A 550 0.94 -18.20 -12.99
C PHE A 550 2.02 -17.15 -13.21
N HIS A 551 2.70 -17.15 -14.37
CA HIS A 551 3.67 -16.11 -14.69
C HIS A 551 3.03 -14.73 -14.81
N ALA A 552 1.87 -14.62 -15.45
CA ALA A 552 1.12 -13.37 -15.51
C ALA A 552 0.82 -12.85 -14.08
N LEU A 553 0.42 -13.73 -13.17
CA LEU A 553 0.13 -13.41 -11.79
C LEU A 553 1.36 -13.05 -10.96
N LEU A 554 2.50 -13.72 -11.18
CA LEU A 554 3.79 -13.34 -10.57
C LEU A 554 4.18 -11.90 -10.93
N HIS A 555 3.86 -11.46 -12.16
CA HIS A 555 4.12 -10.09 -12.60
C HIS A 555 3.08 -9.09 -12.11
N THR A 556 1.82 -9.48 -11.93
CA THR A 556 0.76 -8.58 -11.50
C THR A 556 0.62 -8.49 -9.98
N VAL A 557 1.02 -9.51 -9.21
CA VAL A 557 0.88 -9.63 -7.75
C VAL A 557 2.22 -10.05 -7.09
N PRO A 558 3.06 -9.13 -6.57
CA PRO A 558 4.36 -9.50 -5.98
C PRO A 558 4.29 -10.22 -4.65
N ALA A 559 3.29 -9.90 -3.82
CA ALA A 559 3.07 -10.58 -2.55
C ALA A 559 2.92 -12.10 -2.78
N PHE A 560 2.27 -12.47 -3.89
CA PHE A 560 2.26 -13.83 -4.39
C PHE A 560 3.65 -14.30 -4.82
N SER A 561 4.38 -13.51 -5.63
CA SER A 561 5.71 -13.88 -6.12
C SER A 561 6.71 -14.24 -5.03
N TRP A 562 6.79 -13.47 -3.94
CA TRP A 562 7.72 -13.79 -2.85
C TRP A 562 7.30 -15.00 -2.05
N SER A 563 6.04 -15.06 -1.58
CA SER A 563 5.56 -16.18 -0.76
C SER A 563 5.79 -17.51 -1.49
N ILE A 564 5.59 -17.53 -2.80
CA ILE A 564 5.88 -18.69 -3.65
C ILE A 564 7.39 -19.01 -3.71
N ARG A 565 8.27 -18.01 -3.83
CA ARG A 565 9.73 -18.22 -3.80
C ARG A 565 10.23 -18.72 -2.43
N GLU A 566 9.65 -18.25 -1.33
CA GLU A 566 9.98 -18.69 0.02
C GLU A 566 9.60 -20.17 0.21
N ILE A 567 8.37 -20.53 -0.16
CA ILE A 567 7.89 -21.92 -0.14
C ILE A 567 8.83 -22.82 -0.94
N ALA A 568 9.23 -22.40 -2.15
CA ALA A 568 10.17 -23.16 -2.99
C ALA A 568 11.56 -23.30 -2.36
N ALA A 569 12.08 -22.24 -1.73
CA ALA A 569 13.40 -22.26 -1.08
C ALA A 569 13.45 -23.22 0.12
N GLN A 570 12.41 -23.25 0.94
CA GLN A 570 12.31 -24.18 2.08
C GLN A 570 12.18 -25.64 1.60
N ARG A 571 11.32 -25.89 0.60
CA ARG A 571 11.13 -27.22 0.01
C ARG A 571 12.40 -27.77 -0.63
N ARG A 572 13.23 -26.90 -1.24
CA ARG A 572 14.58 -27.28 -1.70
C ARG A 572 15.43 -27.86 -0.58
N GLY A 573 15.43 -27.23 0.60
CA GLY A 573 16.17 -27.73 1.76
C GLY A 573 15.74 -29.13 2.21
N VAL A 574 14.43 -29.39 2.18
CA VAL A 574 13.84 -30.70 2.54
C VAL A 574 14.17 -31.76 1.48
N ASN A 575 14.02 -31.42 0.19
CA ASN A 575 14.28 -32.35 -0.91
C ASN A 575 15.76 -32.73 -1.06
N LEU A 576 16.69 -31.87 -0.60
CA LEU A 576 18.14 -32.08 -0.66
C LEU A 576 18.75 -32.67 0.62
N ALA A 577 17.97 -32.92 1.67
CA ALA A 577 18.47 -33.48 2.92
C ALA A 577 19.09 -34.89 2.70
N PRO A 578 20.30 -35.17 3.23
CA PRO A 578 20.98 -36.44 2.97
C PRO A 578 20.20 -37.64 3.53
N LYS A 579 20.24 -38.75 2.80
CA LYS A 579 19.67 -40.04 3.24
C LYS A 579 20.25 -40.40 4.61
N PRO A 580 19.43 -40.64 5.65
CA PRO A 580 19.97 -41.23 6.87
C PRO A 580 20.54 -42.60 6.50
N HIS A 581 21.82 -42.80 6.78
CA HIS A 581 22.48 -44.09 6.62
C HIS A 581 21.79 -45.10 7.55
N HIS A 582 21.19 -46.14 6.98
CA HIS A 582 20.79 -47.34 7.71
C HIS A 582 22.00 -48.22 7.97
#